data_AF-A0A1A6AKY8-F1
#
_entry.id   AF-A0A1A6AKY8-F1
#
_cell.length_a   1.000
_cell.length_b   1.000
_cell.length_c   1.000
_cell.angle_alpha   90.00
_cell.angle_beta   90.00
_cell.angle_gamma   90.00
#
_symmetry.space_group_name_H-M   'P 1'
#
loop_
_entity.id
_entity.type
_entity.pdbx_description
1 polymer ?
#
loop_
_entity_poly.entity_id
_entity_poly.type
_entity_poly.pdbx_seq_one_letter_code
_entity_poly.pdbx_strand_id
1 'polypeptide(L)'
;MKISDFNQDRELQFYIDKQGKEQSKIVEPGLIGKIKFHTLSKELLNKVSAVINTGKAIEYDELTYKVIPIITNVEMDISLQDFKALLSLPPNNLFIQFIDQINNQFINLVQRVNKFKQDISKVNNEINESIKNLPKDIKDKVEEAQMTDEDKLKKLEQLYSEEKDSKKKHDLLLQVAKLQLLIENKDKKE
;
A
#
# COMPACT_ATOMS: atom_id res chain seq x y z
N MET A 1 -0.22 -16.76 18.12
CA MET A 1 -0.44 -17.99 17.34
C MET A 1 0.77 -18.12 16.45
N LYS A 2 1.34 -19.31 16.42
CA LYS A 2 2.55 -19.68 15.72
C LYS A 2 2.20 -20.53 14.51
N ILE A 3 3.08 -20.59 13.52
CA ILE A 3 2.87 -21.51 12.39
C ILE A 3 2.97 -22.96 12.87
N SER A 4 3.88 -23.25 13.80
CA SER A 4 4.00 -24.59 14.38
C SER A 4 2.73 -25.08 15.05
N ASP A 5 1.85 -24.18 15.52
CA ASP A 5 0.59 -24.54 16.18
C ASP A 5 -0.30 -25.38 15.25
N PHE A 6 -0.15 -25.24 13.93
CA PHE A 6 -0.88 -26.01 12.92
C PHE A 6 -0.31 -27.41 12.67
N ASN A 7 0.89 -27.73 13.17
CA ASN A 7 1.51 -29.03 13.00
C ASN A 7 1.00 -30.03 14.05
N GLN A 8 -0.30 -30.27 14.02
CA GLN A 8 -1.00 -31.21 14.89
C GLN A 8 -1.54 -32.36 14.08
N ASP A 9 -1.37 -33.57 14.60
CA ASP A 9 -1.86 -34.79 13.98
C ASP A 9 -3.39 -34.86 14.01
N ARG A 10 -3.94 -35.56 13.02
CA ARG A 10 -5.37 -35.93 13.01
C ARG A 10 -5.55 -37.20 13.81
N GLU A 11 -6.63 -37.29 14.56
CA GLU A 11 -6.93 -38.47 15.37
C GLU A 11 -8.03 -39.32 14.73
N LEU A 12 -7.95 -40.65 14.86
CA LEU A 12 -9.02 -41.57 14.48
C LEU A 12 -9.81 -41.94 15.74
N GLN A 13 -11.05 -41.47 15.84
CA GLN A 13 -11.94 -41.80 16.95
C GLN A 13 -12.88 -42.94 16.57
N PHE A 14 -12.85 -44.02 17.34
CA PHE A 14 -13.83 -45.10 17.30
C PHE A 14 -14.97 -44.82 18.29
N TYR A 15 -16.21 -45.09 17.89
CA TYR A 15 -17.39 -44.88 18.74
C TYR A 15 -18.52 -45.84 18.36
N ILE A 16 -19.49 -45.99 19.25
CA ILE A 16 -20.72 -46.74 18.98
C ILE A 16 -21.83 -45.75 18.66
N ASP A 17 -22.49 -45.92 17.51
CA ASP A 17 -23.60 -45.07 17.11
C ASP A 17 -24.90 -45.38 17.89
N LYS A 18 -25.94 -44.58 17.65
CA LYS A 18 -27.24 -44.73 18.33
C LYS A 18 -27.94 -46.06 18.02
N GLN A 19 -27.50 -46.80 16.99
CA GLN A 19 -28.01 -48.11 16.62
C GLN A 19 -27.14 -49.25 17.16
N GLY A 20 -26.13 -48.95 17.97
CA GLY A 20 -25.24 -49.96 18.55
C GLY A 20 -24.17 -50.46 17.59
N LYS A 21 -23.93 -49.79 16.45
CA LYS A 21 -22.89 -50.20 15.50
C LYS A 21 -21.59 -49.45 15.75
N GLU A 22 -20.48 -50.16 15.63
CA GLU A 22 -19.15 -49.55 15.65
C GLU A 22 -18.97 -48.67 14.42
N GLN A 23 -18.49 -47.46 14.66
CA GLN A 23 -18.20 -46.45 13.65
C GLN A 23 -16.84 -45.81 13.96
N SER A 24 -16.24 -45.21 12.95
CA SER A 24 -15.03 -44.41 13.10
C SER A 24 -15.20 -43.05 12.42
N LYS A 25 -14.58 -42.02 12.98
CA LYS A 25 -14.48 -40.70 12.33
C LYS A 25 -13.09 -40.13 12.54
N ILE A 26 -12.63 -39.34 11.58
CA ILE A 26 -11.42 -38.53 11.75
C ILE A 26 -11.79 -37.28 12.54
N VAL A 27 -11.01 -36.99 13.58
CA VAL A 27 -11.12 -35.79 14.41
C VAL A 27 -10.00 -34.84 13.99
N GLU A 28 -10.39 -33.66 13.49
CA GLU A 28 -9.45 -32.60 13.17
C GLU A 28 -8.94 -31.93 14.45
N PRO A 29 -7.65 -31.52 14.48
CA PRO A 29 -7.12 -30.73 15.59
C PRO A 29 -7.84 -29.38 15.69
N GLY A 30 -8.08 -28.94 16.92
CA GLY A 30 -8.72 -27.66 17.21
C GLY A 30 -7.70 -26.62 17.70
N LEU A 31 -7.54 -25.51 16.96
CA LEU A 31 -6.80 -24.36 17.49
C LEU A 31 -7.73 -23.39 18.22
N ILE A 32 -7.40 -23.14 19.49
CA ILE A 32 -8.07 -22.12 20.29
C ILE A 32 -7.26 -20.82 20.17
N GLY A 33 -7.79 -19.84 19.45
CA GLY A 33 -7.14 -18.54 19.29
C GLY A 33 -7.79 -17.65 18.25
N LYS A 34 -7.23 -16.45 18.07
CA LYS A 34 -7.64 -15.51 17.02
C LYS A 34 -6.42 -15.03 16.25
N ILE A 35 -6.50 -15.10 14.93
CA ILE A 35 -5.56 -14.44 14.03
C ILE A 35 -6.05 -13.02 13.83
N LYS A 36 -5.19 -12.05 14.14
CA LYS A 36 -5.48 -10.62 13.95
C LYS A 36 -4.81 -10.19 12.65
N PHE A 37 -5.63 -9.71 11.72
CA PHE A 37 -5.13 -9.00 10.55
C PHE A 37 -4.77 -7.57 10.93
N HIS A 38 -3.61 -7.13 10.49
CA HIS A 38 -3.18 -5.75 10.70
C HIS A 38 -4.02 -4.79 9.85
N THR A 39 -4.30 -3.60 10.40
CA THR A 39 -5.04 -2.56 9.69
C THR A 39 -4.27 -2.10 8.47
N LEU A 40 -4.98 -1.86 7.37
CA LEU A 40 -4.40 -1.33 6.14
C LEU A 40 -3.82 0.07 6.39
N SER A 41 -2.52 0.22 6.19
CA SER A 41 -1.81 1.50 6.31
C SER A 41 -0.77 1.65 5.19
N LYS A 42 -0.33 2.89 4.92
CA LYS A 42 0.74 3.15 3.95
C LYS A 42 2.02 2.39 4.31
N GLU A 43 2.33 2.30 5.60
CA GLU A 43 3.49 1.55 6.09
C GLU A 43 3.38 0.05 5.81
N LEU A 44 2.22 -0.54 6.06
CA LEU A 44 1.97 -1.95 5.75
C LEU A 44 2.06 -2.20 4.24
N LEU A 45 1.49 -1.30 3.43
CA LEU A 45 1.59 -1.38 1.97
C LEU A 45 3.03 -1.26 1.46
N ASN A 46 3.83 -0.39 2.06
CA ASN A 46 5.25 -0.28 1.72
C ASN A 46 6.01 -1.56 2.07
N LYS A 47 5.72 -2.19 3.22
CA LYS A 47 6.33 -3.47 3.61
C LYS A 47 5.94 -4.59 2.64
N VAL A 48 4.67 -4.70 2.27
CA VAL A 48 4.19 -5.66 1.27
C VAL A 48 4.83 -5.41 -0.10
N SER A 49 4.87 -4.15 -0.54
CA SER A 49 5.49 -3.73 -1.80
C SER A 49 6.98 -4.07 -1.86
N ALA A 50 7.71 -3.87 -0.75
CA ALA A 50 9.13 -4.20 -0.67
C ALA A 50 9.40 -5.70 -0.83
N VAL A 51 8.48 -6.54 -0.34
CA VAL A 51 8.57 -8.00 -0.54
C VAL A 51 8.28 -8.38 -1.99
N ILE A 52 7.33 -7.71 -2.66
CA ILE A 52 6.93 -8.05 -4.03
C ILE A 52 7.91 -7.49 -5.08
N ASN A 53 8.44 -6.28 -4.86
CA ASN A 53 9.27 -5.54 -5.84
C ASN A 53 10.77 -5.80 -5.67
N THR A 54 11.17 -7.07 -5.62
CA THR A 54 12.61 -7.43 -5.53
C THR A 54 13.31 -7.51 -6.89
N GLY A 55 12.60 -7.25 -8.00
CA GLY A 55 13.15 -7.34 -9.36
C GLY A 55 13.45 -8.78 -9.83
N LYS A 56 13.06 -9.80 -9.05
CA LYS A 56 13.14 -11.23 -9.39
C LYS A 56 11.77 -11.88 -9.21
N ALA A 57 11.51 -12.94 -9.97
CA ALA A 57 10.34 -13.78 -9.74
C ALA A 57 10.46 -14.44 -8.36
N ILE A 58 9.52 -14.15 -7.47
CA ILE A 58 9.43 -14.78 -6.15
C ILE A 58 8.44 -15.95 -6.26
N GLU A 59 8.84 -17.11 -5.74
CA GLU A 59 7.97 -18.29 -5.67
C GLU A 59 6.81 -18.06 -4.69
N TYR A 60 5.67 -18.68 -4.96
CA TYR A 60 4.44 -18.46 -4.19
C TYR A 60 4.61 -18.79 -2.68
N ASP A 61 5.34 -19.86 -2.37
CA ASP A 61 5.63 -20.29 -1.00
C ASP A 61 6.48 -19.27 -0.24
N GLU A 62 7.53 -18.75 -0.87
CA GLU A 62 8.39 -17.71 -0.33
C GLU A 62 7.64 -16.38 -0.15
N LEU A 63 6.80 -16.01 -1.12
CA LEU A 63 5.94 -14.84 -1.02
C LEU A 63 5.00 -14.97 0.18
N THR A 64 4.29 -16.11 0.28
CA THR A 64 3.31 -16.36 1.34
C THR A 64 3.99 -16.33 2.71
N TYR A 65 5.14 -17.00 2.86
CA TYR A 65 5.93 -17.02 4.08
C TYR A 65 6.32 -15.61 4.55
N LYS A 66 6.74 -14.74 3.63
CA LYS A 66 7.14 -13.35 3.95
C LYS A 66 5.95 -12.44 4.23
N VAL A 67 4.79 -12.68 3.60
CA VAL A 67 3.61 -11.83 3.72
C VAL A 67 2.84 -12.08 5.02
N ILE A 68 2.70 -13.34 5.47
CA ILE A 68 1.97 -13.70 6.69
C ILE A 68 2.30 -12.78 7.90
N PRO A 69 3.57 -12.59 8.29
CA PRO A 69 3.90 -11.76 9.47
C PRO A 69 3.74 -10.25 9.22
N ILE A 70 3.58 -9.82 7.96
CA ILE A 70 3.32 -8.41 7.62
C ILE A 70 1.83 -8.09 7.77
N ILE A 71 0.97 -9.02 7.35
CA ILE A 71 -0.48 -8.80 7.33
C ILE A 71 -1.19 -9.37 8.55
N THR A 72 -0.53 -10.20 9.35
CA THR A 72 -1.11 -10.81 10.56
C THR A 72 -0.15 -10.81 11.74
N ASN A 73 -0.71 -11.04 12.92
CA ASN A 73 0.05 -11.28 14.15
C ASN A 73 0.55 -12.73 14.32
N VAL A 74 0.56 -13.54 13.25
CA VAL A 74 1.08 -14.91 13.30
C VAL A 74 2.60 -14.87 13.35
N GLU A 75 3.16 -15.60 14.31
CA GLU A 75 4.60 -15.73 14.49
C GLU A 75 5.14 -16.82 13.55
N MET A 76 6.09 -16.46 12.69
CA MET A 76 6.78 -17.39 11.79
C MET A 76 7.94 -18.05 12.54
N ASP A 77 7.62 -19.09 13.32
CA ASP A 77 8.55 -19.77 14.22
C ASP A 77 9.21 -21.02 13.61
N ILE A 78 8.91 -21.31 12.35
CA ILE A 78 9.51 -22.39 11.57
C ILE A 78 10.35 -21.82 10.41
N SER A 79 11.28 -22.61 9.89
CA SER A 79 12.09 -22.18 8.73
C SER A 79 11.25 -22.08 7.46
N LEU A 80 11.74 -21.35 6.46
CA LEU A 80 11.12 -21.33 5.13
C LEU A 80 11.01 -22.74 4.55
N GLN A 81 12.04 -23.59 4.71
CA GLN A 81 12.02 -24.95 4.16
C GLN A 81 10.93 -25.81 4.82
N ASP A 82 10.78 -25.71 6.13
CA ASP A 82 9.70 -26.41 6.85
C ASP A 82 8.33 -25.89 6.41
N PHE A 83 8.19 -24.58 6.21
CA PHE A 83 6.97 -24.01 5.69
C PHE A 83 6.64 -24.47 4.26
N LYS A 84 7.64 -24.56 3.37
CA LYS A 84 7.48 -25.14 2.02
C LYS A 84 7.00 -26.59 2.11
N ALA A 85 7.53 -27.37 3.04
CA ALA A 85 7.08 -28.74 3.29
C ALA A 85 5.62 -28.77 3.77
N LEU A 86 5.22 -27.91 4.71
CA LEU A 86 3.83 -27.81 5.17
C LEU A 86 2.87 -27.38 4.05
N LEU A 87 3.27 -26.47 3.16
CA LEU A 87 2.45 -26.09 2.01
C LEU A 87 2.28 -27.24 1.00
N SER A 88 3.34 -28.02 0.79
CA SER A 88 3.33 -29.15 -0.15
C SER A 88 2.54 -30.33 0.41
N LEU A 89 2.63 -30.56 1.72
CA LEU A 89 1.97 -31.64 2.45
C LEU A 89 1.28 -31.07 3.70
N PRO A 90 0.08 -30.48 3.54
CA PRO A 90 -0.65 -29.89 4.65
C PRO A 90 -0.96 -30.91 5.76
N PRO A 91 -0.66 -30.60 7.04
CA PRO A 91 -0.83 -31.54 8.15
C PRO A 91 -2.31 -31.83 8.46
N ASN A 92 -3.19 -30.85 8.25
CA ASN A 92 -4.61 -30.94 8.56
C ASN A 92 -5.42 -29.89 7.78
N ASN A 93 -6.75 -30.01 7.82
CA ASN A 93 -7.65 -29.09 7.13
C ASN A 93 -7.59 -27.66 7.66
N LEU A 94 -7.21 -27.50 8.93
CA LEU A 94 -7.10 -26.21 9.59
C LEU A 94 -5.97 -25.36 9.00
N PHE A 95 -4.81 -25.97 8.71
CA PHE A 95 -3.71 -25.29 8.02
C PHE A 95 -4.11 -24.85 6.62
N ILE A 96 -4.79 -25.71 5.87
CA ILE A 96 -5.29 -25.39 4.53
C ILE A 96 -6.22 -24.17 4.58
N GLN A 97 -7.20 -24.20 5.48
CA GLN A 97 -8.12 -23.08 5.68
C GLN A 97 -7.40 -21.80 6.09
N PHE A 98 -6.38 -21.90 6.93
CA PHE A 98 -5.56 -20.74 7.30
C PHE A 98 -4.89 -20.11 6.08
N ILE A 99 -4.20 -20.91 5.24
CA ILE A 99 -3.55 -20.41 4.03
C ILE A 99 -4.56 -19.81 3.06
N ASP A 100 -5.72 -20.42 2.87
CA ASP A 100 -6.79 -19.89 2.03
C ASP A 100 -7.28 -18.52 2.53
N GLN A 101 -7.46 -18.35 3.84
CA GLN A 101 -7.84 -17.07 4.42
C GLN A 101 -6.76 -16.01 4.23
N ILE A 102 -5.48 -16.37 4.39
CA ILE A 102 -4.35 -15.48 4.13
C ILE A 102 -4.35 -15.00 2.68
N ASN A 103 -4.49 -15.91 1.72
CA ASN A 103 -4.53 -15.60 0.29
C ASN A 103 -5.71 -14.70 -0.07
N ASN A 104 -6.90 -15.03 0.42
CA ASN A 104 -8.10 -14.22 0.18
C ASN A 104 -7.93 -12.79 0.72
N GLN A 105 -7.36 -12.64 1.93
CA GLN A 105 -7.11 -11.32 2.49
C GLN A 105 -6.05 -10.54 1.71
N PHE A 106 -5.01 -11.22 1.22
CA PHE A 106 -3.99 -10.61 0.37
C PHE A 106 -4.58 -10.12 -0.96
N ILE A 107 -5.36 -10.95 -1.66
CA ILE A 107 -6.05 -10.57 -2.91
C ILE A 107 -6.98 -9.38 -2.66
N ASN A 108 -7.80 -9.43 -1.59
CA ASN A 108 -8.70 -8.34 -1.23
C ASN A 108 -7.96 -7.04 -0.91
N LEU A 109 -6.77 -7.14 -0.31
CA LEU A 109 -5.91 -5.98 -0.04
C LEU A 109 -5.39 -5.36 -1.34
N VAL A 110 -4.87 -6.18 -2.27
CA VAL A 110 -4.39 -5.72 -3.58
C VAL A 110 -5.52 -5.08 -4.39
N GLN A 111 -6.71 -5.70 -4.42
CA GLN A 111 -7.87 -5.15 -5.11
C GLN A 111 -8.31 -3.80 -4.54
N ARG A 112 -8.36 -3.67 -3.20
CA ARG A 112 -8.69 -2.39 -2.54
C ARG A 112 -7.69 -1.29 -2.86
N VAL A 113 -6.40 -1.61 -2.89
CA VAL A 113 -5.35 -0.65 -3.26
C VAL A 113 -5.48 -0.21 -4.71
N ASN A 114 -5.72 -1.15 -5.63
CA ASN A 114 -5.89 -0.84 -7.04
C ASN A 114 -7.13 0.03 -7.27
N LYS A 115 -8.25 -0.30 -6.62
CA LYS A 115 -9.47 0.51 -6.66
C LYS A 115 -9.22 1.93 -6.12
N PHE A 116 -8.57 2.06 -4.98
CA PHE A 116 -8.23 3.36 -4.40
C PHE A 116 -7.35 4.22 -5.34
N LYS A 117 -6.36 3.61 -6.00
CA LYS A 117 -5.55 4.31 -7.02
C LYS A 117 -6.37 4.75 -8.23
N GLN A 118 -7.29 3.90 -8.71
CA GLN A 118 -8.19 4.24 -9.80
C GLN A 118 -9.12 5.39 -9.43
N ASP A 119 -9.70 5.36 -8.23
CA ASP A 119 -10.58 6.41 -7.72
C ASP A 119 -9.83 7.75 -7.61
N ILE A 120 -8.59 7.75 -7.09
CA ILE A 120 -7.74 8.96 -7.06
C ILE A 120 -7.46 9.47 -8.46
N SER A 121 -7.09 8.59 -9.40
CA SER A 121 -6.80 8.99 -10.78
C SER A 121 -8.03 9.64 -11.43
N LYS A 122 -9.21 9.07 -11.20
CA LYS A 122 -10.48 9.61 -11.69
C LYS A 122 -10.77 10.98 -11.07
N VAL A 123 -10.65 11.13 -9.75
CA VAL A 123 -10.83 12.42 -9.07
C VAL A 123 -9.83 13.46 -9.58
N ASN A 124 -8.56 13.09 -9.75
CA ASN A 124 -7.55 14.00 -10.29
C ASN A 124 -7.89 14.44 -11.72
N ASN A 125 -8.38 13.53 -12.57
CA ASN A 125 -8.82 13.87 -13.92
C ASN A 125 -10.03 14.82 -13.89
N GLU A 126 -11.03 14.56 -13.05
CA GLU A 126 -12.19 15.42 -12.88
C GLU A 126 -11.81 16.82 -12.34
N ILE A 127 -10.87 16.89 -11.40
CA ILE A 127 -10.30 18.16 -10.90
C ILE A 127 -9.58 18.89 -12.03
N ASN A 128 -8.73 18.21 -12.79
CA ASN A 128 -7.98 18.81 -13.89
C ASN A 128 -8.90 19.31 -15.01
N GLU A 129 -9.95 18.57 -15.36
CA GLU A 129 -10.96 19.04 -16.30
C GLU A 129 -11.75 20.24 -15.76
N SER A 130 -12.11 20.22 -14.47
CA SER A 130 -12.78 21.34 -13.83
C SER A 130 -11.91 22.60 -13.85
N ILE A 131 -10.60 22.48 -13.57
CA ILE A 131 -9.63 23.58 -13.66
C ILE A 131 -9.53 24.11 -15.10
N LYS A 132 -9.52 23.23 -16.11
CA LYS A 132 -9.48 23.64 -17.53
C LYS A 132 -10.70 24.44 -17.96
N ASN A 133 -11.85 24.15 -17.38
CA ASN A 133 -13.14 24.78 -17.66
C ASN A 133 -13.40 26.04 -16.82
N LEU A 134 -12.48 26.43 -15.94
CA LEU A 134 -12.60 27.67 -15.18
C LEU A 134 -12.51 28.89 -16.11
N PRO A 135 -13.22 29.98 -15.77
CA PRO A 135 -12.99 31.29 -16.37
C PRO A 135 -11.50 31.66 -16.34
N LYS A 136 -11.00 32.29 -17.41
CA LYS A 136 -9.58 32.58 -17.63
C LYS A 136 -8.92 33.28 -16.43
N ASP A 137 -9.61 34.24 -15.85
CA ASP A 137 -9.20 35.03 -14.69
C ASP A 137 -9.03 34.21 -13.40
N ILE A 138 -9.76 33.11 -13.26
CA ILE A 138 -9.64 32.18 -12.14
C ILE A 138 -8.61 31.10 -12.45
N LYS A 139 -8.58 30.61 -13.68
CA LYS A 139 -7.61 29.61 -14.15
C LYS A 139 -6.17 30.12 -14.03
N ASP A 140 -5.91 31.35 -14.45
CA ASP A 140 -4.58 31.98 -14.36
C ASP A 140 -4.11 32.09 -12.90
N LYS A 141 -5.03 32.34 -11.96
CA LYS A 141 -4.73 32.37 -10.51
C LYS A 141 -4.44 30.99 -9.93
N VAL A 142 -5.13 29.96 -10.40
CA VAL A 142 -4.90 28.57 -9.97
C VAL A 142 -3.55 28.08 -10.51
N GLU A 143 -3.23 28.38 -11.76
CA GLU A 143 -1.92 28.06 -12.35
C GLU A 143 -0.79 28.81 -11.64
N GLU A 144 -0.95 30.10 -11.34
CA GLU A 144 0.04 30.84 -10.54
C GLU A 144 0.21 30.29 -9.11
N ALA A 145 -0.86 29.81 -8.48
CA ALA A 145 -0.76 29.19 -7.16
C ALA A 145 0.01 27.85 -7.19
N GLN A 146 0.00 27.14 -8.31
CA GLN A 146 0.69 25.86 -8.50
C GLN A 146 2.14 25.99 -8.97
N MET A 147 2.55 27.14 -9.50
CA MET A 147 3.93 27.38 -9.92
C MET A 147 4.88 27.39 -8.72
N THR A 148 6.05 26.78 -8.90
CA THR A 148 7.17 26.88 -7.94
C THR A 148 7.65 28.33 -7.85
N ASP A 149 8.33 28.68 -6.76
CA ASP A 149 8.88 30.03 -6.60
C ASP A 149 9.90 30.34 -7.73
N GLU A 150 10.60 29.33 -8.24
CA GLU A 150 11.52 29.41 -9.38
C GLU A 150 10.81 29.65 -10.72
N ASP A 151 9.68 28.98 -10.97
CA ASP A 151 8.89 29.18 -12.19
C ASP A 151 8.22 30.57 -12.19
N LYS A 152 7.76 31.03 -11.02
CA LYS A 152 7.25 32.40 -10.82
C LYS A 152 8.33 33.44 -11.11
N LEU A 153 9.57 33.17 -10.69
CA LEU A 153 10.71 34.05 -10.94
C LEU A 153 10.99 34.18 -12.44
N LYS A 154 11.08 33.06 -13.17
CA LYS A 154 11.29 33.08 -14.64
C LYS A 154 10.20 33.86 -15.37
N LYS A 155 8.94 33.69 -14.96
CA LYS A 155 7.80 34.42 -15.55
C LYS A 155 7.90 35.93 -15.30
N LEU A 156 8.30 36.34 -14.09
CA LEU A 156 8.54 37.75 -13.75
C LEU A 156 9.75 38.36 -14.49
N GLU A 157 10.84 37.60 -14.65
CA GLU A 157 12.02 38.01 -15.41
C GLU A 157 11.70 38.19 -16.90
N GLN A 158 10.88 37.29 -17.46
CA GLN A 158 10.41 37.41 -18.84
C GLN A 158 9.52 38.64 -19.02
N LEU A 159 8.55 38.88 -18.13
CA LEU A 159 7.71 40.09 -18.14
C LEU A 159 8.56 41.37 -18.00
N TYR A 160 9.58 41.36 -17.14
CA TYR A 160 10.52 42.48 -17.00
C TYR A 160 11.31 42.75 -18.29
N SER A 161 11.71 41.69 -19.00
CA SER A 161 12.46 41.80 -20.26
C SER A 161 11.62 42.36 -21.41
N GLU A 162 10.33 42.03 -21.45
CA GLU A 162 9.39 42.43 -22.49
C GLU A 162 8.72 43.79 -22.22
N GLU A 163 8.68 44.25 -20.97
CA GLU A 163 8.09 45.53 -20.57
C GLU A 163 8.93 46.74 -21.02
N LYS A 164 8.22 47.70 -21.64
CA LYS A 164 8.79 48.93 -22.23
C LYS A 164 8.49 50.17 -21.39
N ASP A 165 7.46 50.13 -20.53
CA ASP A 165 7.14 51.20 -19.61
C ASP A 165 8.13 51.21 -18.42
N SER A 166 8.83 52.33 -18.25
CA SER A 166 9.87 52.50 -17.22
C SER A 166 9.36 52.33 -15.78
N LYS A 167 8.13 52.78 -15.49
CA LYS A 167 7.55 52.64 -14.14
C LYS A 167 7.16 51.19 -13.86
N LYS A 168 6.49 50.54 -14.81
CA LYS A 168 6.11 49.12 -14.65
C LYS A 168 7.33 48.21 -14.58
N LYS A 169 8.37 48.55 -15.34
CA LYS A 169 9.65 47.84 -15.31
C LYS A 169 10.35 47.96 -13.96
N HIS A 170 10.29 49.12 -13.31
CA HIS A 170 10.79 49.30 -11.95
C HIS A 170 10.00 48.46 -10.93
N ASP A 171 8.67 48.44 -11.03
CA ASP A 171 7.82 47.65 -10.13
C ASP A 171 8.05 46.14 -10.31
N LEU A 172 8.24 45.66 -11.55
CA LEU A 172 8.60 44.27 -11.85
C LEU A 172 9.96 43.90 -11.27
N LEU A 173 10.96 44.79 -11.36
CA LEU A 173 12.29 44.58 -10.77
C LEU A 173 12.23 44.38 -9.24
N LEU A 174 11.41 45.18 -8.56
CA LEU A 174 11.20 45.05 -7.11
C LEU A 174 10.54 43.71 -6.74
N GLN A 175 9.63 43.21 -7.58
CA GLN A 175 8.98 41.90 -7.38
C GLN A 175 9.95 40.75 -7.61
N VAL A 176 10.78 40.80 -8.67
CA VAL A 176 11.86 39.85 -8.94
C VAL A 176 12.82 39.75 -7.75
N ALA A 177 13.32 40.90 -7.27
CA ALA A 177 14.27 40.95 -6.16
C ALA A 177 13.69 40.39 -4.85
N LYS A 178 12.41 40.69 -4.55
CA LYS A 178 11.73 40.12 -3.38
C LYS A 178 11.57 38.61 -3.46
N LEU A 179 11.26 38.08 -4.65
CA LEU A 179 11.06 36.65 -4.85
C LEU A 179 12.39 35.89 -4.80
N GLN A 180 13.46 36.43 -5.38
CA GLN A 180 14.82 35.88 -5.27
C GLN A 180 15.27 35.79 -3.80
N LEU A 181 15.06 36.85 -3.01
CA LEU A 181 15.37 36.83 -1.58
C LEU A 181 14.56 35.79 -0.79
N LEU A 182 13.32 35.51 -1.19
CA LEU A 182 12.50 34.48 -0.54
C LEU A 182 13.01 33.07 -0.84
N ILE A 183 13.46 32.82 -2.07
CA ILE A 183 14.06 31.54 -2.49
C ILE A 183 15.39 31.33 -1.75
N GLU A 184 16.31 32.31 -1.80
CA GLU A 184 17.62 32.21 -1.13
C GLU A 184 17.54 32.01 0.39
N ASN A 185 16.49 32.55 1.03
CA ASN A 185 16.27 32.39 2.46
C ASN A 185 15.56 31.07 2.83
N LYS A 186 14.87 30.42 1.90
CA LYS A 186 14.37 29.04 2.07
C LYS A 186 15.51 28.05 2.01
N ASP A 187 16.42 28.20 1.05
CA ASP A 187 17.57 27.28 0.86
C ASP A 187 18.61 27.36 1.98
N LYS A 188 18.62 28.44 2.77
CA LYS A 188 19.49 28.61 3.96
C LYS A 188 18.92 28.01 5.25
N LYS A 189 17.68 27.50 5.23
CA LYS A 189 16.97 26.96 6.42
C LYS A 189 16.76 25.44 6.39
N GLU A 190 17.18 24.76 5.33
CA GLU A 190 17.37 23.29 5.29
C GLU A 190 18.80 22.92 5.69
#